data_AF-A0A538E7Q7-F1
#
_entry.id   AF-A0A538E7Q7-F1
#
_cell.length_a   1.000
_cell.length_b   1.000
_cell.length_c   1.000
_cell.angle_alpha   90.00
_cell.angle_beta   90.00
_cell.angle_gamma   90.00
#
_symmetry.space_group_name_H-M   'P 1'
#
loop_
_entity.id
_entity.type
_entity.pdbx_description
1 polymer ?
#
loop_
_entity_poly.entity_id
_entity_poly.type
_entity_poly.pdbx_seq_one_letter_code
_entity_poly.pdbx_strand_id
1 'polypeptide(L)'
;MSVSDVRPTRVVLVIWAMFAVATVAVVITYSRLPPEQLYNVTGSGFLHGGLSRALVYVNFPVGLAAVAMLLVLADRMSIERRIAAVAAVVLVAPIVSRSVIDQSHLDATWRNAIPAAGVAVAAFVTLTTPALRPARIRGDRIRITVVGALVLLALPWIAAELGFGFTNVPVLGQIFQTQELRHQPGPYVVHPAVHYGDHHGLQGTLLVITALLLSRMLGGIRSSRLHAGSGFVLALVIAYGLGDIANDAWLEQVVKRYWTTTTLPDVQVPAANAGWLAILIGATLLWLVAFRPRHLARASWMTELRKDR
;
A
#
# COMPACT_ATOMS: atom_id res chain seq x y z
N MET A 1 -16.09 -19.22 -24.65
CA MET A 1 -15.75 -17.77 -24.73
C MET A 1 -14.31 -17.66 -25.18
N SER A 2 -14.04 -16.99 -26.30
CA SER A 2 -12.67 -16.69 -26.73
C SER A 2 -11.95 -15.88 -25.66
N VAL A 3 -10.68 -16.19 -25.40
CA VAL A 3 -9.80 -15.48 -24.45
C VAL A 3 -9.64 -13.98 -24.83
N SER A 4 -10.03 -13.60 -26.05
CA SER A 4 -9.81 -12.28 -26.65
C SER A 4 -10.71 -11.12 -26.16
N ASP A 5 -11.69 -11.34 -25.26
CA ASP A 5 -12.66 -10.29 -24.87
C ASP A 5 -12.66 -9.89 -23.37
N VAL A 6 -11.70 -10.40 -22.59
CA VAL A 6 -11.62 -10.02 -21.18
C VAL A 6 -10.90 -8.69 -21.01
N ARG A 7 -11.68 -7.60 -20.84
CA ARG A 7 -11.12 -6.30 -20.47
C ARG A 7 -10.88 -6.22 -18.95
N PRO A 8 -9.67 -5.86 -18.49
CA PRO A 8 -9.42 -5.63 -17.07
C PRO A 8 -10.22 -4.46 -16.53
N THR A 9 -10.51 -4.50 -15.23
CA THR A 9 -11.15 -3.36 -14.55
C THR A 9 -10.18 -2.17 -14.55
N ARG A 10 -10.63 -0.98 -14.99
CA ARG A 10 -9.78 0.24 -15.00
C ARG A 10 -9.09 0.52 -13.66
N VAL A 11 -9.78 0.25 -12.54
CA VAL A 11 -9.20 0.37 -11.19
C VAL A 11 -7.96 -0.50 -11.02
N VAL A 12 -8.01 -1.76 -11.45
CA VAL A 12 -6.90 -2.70 -11.38
C VAL A 12 -5.73 -2.23 -12.25
N LEU A 13 -6.01 -1.74 -13.47
CA LEU A 13 -4.98 -1.16 -14.33
C LEU A 13 -4.30 0.06 -13.68
N VAL A 14 -5.07 0.95 -13.07
CA VAL A 14 -4.52 2.14 -12.40
C VAL A 14 -3.62 1.74 -11.23
N ILE A 15 -4.03 0.77 -10.41
CA ILE A 15 -3.23 0.29 -9.28
C ILE A 15 -1.92 -0.32 -9.78
N TRP A 16 -1.97 -1.21 -10.78
CA TRP A 16 -0.75 -1.80 -11.35
C TRP A 16 0.16 -0.76 -12.02
N ALA A 17 -0.41 0.19 -12.76
CA ALA A 17 0.36 1.27 -13.39
C ALA A 17 1.04 2.16 -12.34
N MET A 18 0.34 2.49 -11.25
CA MET A 18 0.88 3.27 -10.14
C MET A 18 2.10 2.57 -9.52
N PHE A 19 2.00 1.28 -9.19
CA PHE A 19 3.13 0.53 -8.67
C PHE A 19 4.24 0.32 -9.70
N ALA A 20 3.90 0.13 -10.98
CA ALA A 20 4.91 0.03 -12.03
C ALA A 20 5.74 1.32 -12.16
N VAL A 21 5.09 2.49 -12.07
CA VAL A 21 5.78 3.79 -12.09
C VAL A 21 6.72 3.93 -10.88
N ALA A 22 6.24 3.60 -9.68
CA ALA A 22 7.06 3.62 -8.47
C ALA A 22 8.26 2.64 -8.57
N THR A 23 8.02 1.41 -9.03
CA THR A 23 9.10 0.42 -9.25
C THR A 23 10.12 0.94 -10.26
N VAL A 24 9.71 1.61 -11.34
CA VAL A 24 10.63 2.23 -12.29
C VAL A 24 11.45 3.35 -11.63
N ALA A 25 10.84 4.18 -10.79
CA ALA A 25 11.55 5.20 -10.02
C ALA A 25 12.60 4.56 -9.09
N VAL A 26 12.23 3.50 -8.37
CA VAL A 26 13.16 2.70 -7.55
C VAL A 26 14.32 2.17 -8.40
N VAL A 27 14.05 1.53 -9.53
CA VAL A 27 15.13 1.04 -10.43
C VAL A 27 16.05 2.18 -10.83
N ILE A 28 15.52 3.30 -11.29
CA ILE A 28 16.31 4.44 -11.77
C ILE A 28 17.17 5.02 -10.65
N THR A 29 16.58 5.30 -9.49
CA THR A 29 17.26 5.93 -8.36
C THR A 29 18.35 5.05 -7.79
N TYR A 30 18.05 3.77 -7.52
CA TYR A 30 19.03 2.81 -6.98
C TYR A 30 20.07 2.36 -8.02
N SER A 31 19.83 2.58 -9.32
CA SER A 31 20.87 2.36 -10.34
C SER A 31 21.88 3.50 -10.42
N ARG A 32 21.45 4.73 -10.10
CA ARG A 32 22.21 5.96 -10.35
C ARG A 32 22.97 6.45 -9.13
N LEU A 33 22.34 6.39 -7.96
CA LEU A 33 22.91 6.93 -6.73
C LEU A 33 23.87 5.92 -6.10
N PRO A 34 24.95 6.39 -5.48
CA PRO A 34 25.85 5.51 -4.78
C PRO A 34 25.21 5.01 -3.46
N PRO A 35 25.54 3.78 -3.00
CA PRO A 35 24.85 3.13 -1.89
C PRO A 35 24.93 3.89 -0.57
N GLU A 36 25.98 4.65 -0.32
CA GLU A 36 26.13 5.49 0.88
C GLU A 36 25.12 6.66 0.97
N GLN A 37 24.45 6.99 -0.14
CA GLN A 37 23.37 7.99 -0.18
C GLN A 37 21.98 7.35 -0.05
N LEU A 38 21.90 6.02 -0.05
CA LEU A 38 20.69 5.23 -0.04
C LEU A 38 20.56 4.50 1.31
N TYR A 39 19.33 4.12 1.66
CA TYR A 39 19.07 3.48 2.95
C TYR A 39 19.27 1.97 2.90
N ASN A 40 20.22 1.49 3.71
CA ASN A 40 20.46 0.08 4.02
C ASN A 40 20.61 -0.83 2.79
N VAL A 41 21.26 -0.33 1.74
CA VAL A 41 21.68 -1.09 0.56
C VAL A 41 23.18 -1.02 0.39
N THR A 42 23.77 -2.04 -0.22
CA THR A 42 25.21 -2.11 -0.47
C THR A 42 25.53 -2.20 -1.96
N GLY A 43 24.60 -2.69 -2.78
CA GLY A 43 24.78 -2.80 -4.21
C GLY A 43 24.60 -1.48 -4.97
N SER A 44 25.27 -1.36 -6.10
CA SER A 44 25.20 -0.18 -6.99
C SER A 44 24.92 -0.59 -8.44
N GLY A 45 24.50 0.38 -9.26
CA GLY A 45 24.24 0.17 -10.68
C GLY A 45 22.95 -0.61 -10.96
N PHE A 46 22.71 -0.93 -12.23
CA PHE A 46 21.43 -1.48 -12.67
C PHE A 46 21.06 -2.82 -12.03
N LEU A 47 22.01 -3.76 -11.97
CA LEU A 47 21.74 -5.11 -11.45
C LEU A 47 21.72 -5.16 -9.92
N HIS A 48 22.82 -4.73 -9.29
CA HIS A 48 23.01 -4.88 -7.85
C HIS A 48 22.35 -3.77 -7.02
N GLY A 49 22.07 -2.61 -7.61
CA GLY A 49 21.27 -1.55 -6.97
C GLY A 49 19.82 -1.59 -7.43
N GLY A 50 19.57 -1.19 -8.69
CA GLY A 50 18.23 -0.98 -9.25
C GLY A 50 17.31 -2.23 -9.19
N LEU A 51 17.68 -3.31 -9.88
CA LEU A 51 16.88 -4.54 -9.91
C LEU A 51 16.82 -5.24 -8.56
N SER A 52 17.91 -5.20 -7.80
CA SER A 52 17.99 -5.68 -6.43
C SER A 52 16.90 -5.02 -5.57
N ARG A 53 16.87 -3.68 -5.52
CA ARG A 53 15.88 -2.98 -4.71
C ARG A 53 14.47 -3.12 -5.22
N ALA A 54 14.29 -3.15 -6.55
CA ALA A 54 12.99 -3.38 -7.16
C ALA A 54 12.40 -4.74 -6.78
N LEU A 55 13.22 -5.79 -6.70
CA LEU A 55 12.77 -7.11 -6.24
C LEU A 55 12.26 -7.07 -4.79
N VAL A 56 12.94 -6.32 -3.91
CA VAL A 56 12.49 -6.11 -2.53
C VAL A 56 11.20 -5.28 -2.49
N TYR A 57 11.11 -4.22 -3.30
CA TYR A 57 9.94 -3.35 -3.39
C TYR A 57 8.67 -4.08 -3.88
N VAL A 58 8.83 -5.02 -4.81
CA VAL A 58 7.72 -5.86 -5.28
C VAL A 58 7.15 -6.73 -4.14
N ASN A 59 7.95 -7.10 -3.15
CA ASN A 59 7.47 -7.86 -2.00
C ASN A 59 6.60 -6.99 -1.08
N PHE A 60 7.10 -5.79 -0.75
CA PHE A 60 6.35 -4.79 0.00
C PHE A 60 6.68 -3.40 -0.55
N PRO A 61 5.66 -2.60 -0.91
CA PRO A 61 4.22 -2.73 -0.60
C PRO A 61 3.40 -3.53 -1.64
N VAL A 62 3.97 -3.85 -2.80
CA VAL A 62 3.18 -4.36 -3.95
C VAL A 62 2.51 -5.70 -3.64
N GLY A 63 3.17 -6.60 -2.90
CA GLY A 63 2.59 -7.87 -2.47
C GLY A 63 1.31 -7.71 -1.64
N LEU A 64 1.29 -6.77 -0.69
CA LEU A 64 0.10 -6.51 0.13
C LEU A 64 -1.05 -5.93 -0.71
N ALA A 65 -0.74 -5.02 -1.64
CA ALA A 65 -1.72 -4.50 -2.59
C ALA A 65 -2.30 -5.61 -3.50
N ALA A 66 -1.45 -6.53 -3.95
CA ALA A 66 -1.84 -7.66 -4.78
C ALA A 66 -2.82 -8.60 -4.05
N VAL A 67 -2.56 -8.91 -2.78
CA VAL A 67 -3.47 -9.70 -1.92
C VAL A 67 -4.83 -9.01 -1.78
N ALA A 68 -4.85 -7.69 -1.54
CA ALA A 68 -6.10 -6.93 -1.45
C ALA A 68 -6.90 -6.97 -2.76
N MET A 69 -6.25 -6.84 -3.92
CA MET A 69 -6.89 -6.96 -5.23
C MET A 69 -7.50 -8.35 -5.45
N LEU A 70 -6.77 -9.42 -5.11
CA LEU A 70 -7.25 -10.80 -5.25
C LEU A 70 -8.54 -11.03 -4.44
N LEU A 71 -8.58 -10.57 -3.19
CA LEU A 71 -9.75 -10.73 -2.32
C LEU A 71 -10.97 -9.97 -2.86
N VAL A 72 -10.80 -8.73 -3.31
CA VAL A 72 -11.90 -7.92 -3.87
C VAL A 72 -12.44 -8.54 -5.17
N LEU A 73 -11.59 -9.17 -5.96
CA LEU A 73 -11.95 -9.77 -7.25
C LEU A 73 -12.42 -11.23 -7.14
N ALA A 74 -12.28 -11.89 -5.99
CA ALA A 74 -12.51 -13.32 -5.82
C ALA A 74 -13.90 -13.78 -6.30
N ASP A 75 -14.93 -12.95 -6.15
CA ASP A 75 -16.30 -13.25 -6.59
C ASP A 75 -16.42 -13.45 -8.10
N ARG A 76 -15.48 -12.91 -8.89
CA ARG A 76 -15.46 -12.93 -10.36
C ARG A 76 -14.51 -13.97 -10.95
N MET A 77 -13.77 -14.67 -10.10
CA MET A 77 -12.81 -15.67 -10.52
C MET A 77 -13.51 -17.02 -10.77
N SER A 78 -13.11 -17.69 -11.85
CA SER A 78 -13.36 -19.13 -12.02
C SER A 78 -12.64 -19.94 -10.93
N ILE A 79 -12.94 -21.23 -10.81
CA ILE A 79 -12.33 -22.08 -9.79
C ILE A 79 -10.80 -22.15 -9.94
N GLU A 80 -10.28 -22.24 -11.16
CA GLU A 80 -8.85 -22.30 -11.47
C GLU A 80 -8.15 -21.01 -11.04
N ARG A 81 -8.79 -19.86 -11.32
CA ARG A 81 -8.27 -18.55 -10.90
C ARG A 81 -8.30 -18.34 -9.40
N ARG A 82 -9.28 -18.91 -8.71
CA ARG A 82 -9.32 -18.91 -7.23
C ARG A 82 -8.19 -19.76 -6.65
N ILE A 83 -7.89 -20.91 -7.24
CA ILE A 83 -6.74 -21.74 -6.83
C ILE A 83 -5.43 -20.97 -7.05
N ALA A 84 -5.26 -20.35 -8.22
CA ALA A 84 -4.09 -19.51 -8.51
C ALA A 84 -4.00 -18.30 -7.57
N ALA A 85 -5.12 -17.67 -7.23
CA ALA A 85 -5.17 -16.58 -6.25
C ALA A 85 -4.74 -17.04 -4.86
N VAL A 86 -5.20 -18.21 -4.39
CA VAL A 86 -4.78 -18.80 -3.12
C VAL A 86 -3.28 -19.11 -3.15
N ALA A 87 -2.79 -19.71 -4.22
CA ALA A 87 -1.35 -19.98 -4.38
C ALA A 87 -0.53 -18.67 -4.35
N ALA A 88 -0.99 -17.61 -5.03
CA ALA A 88 -0.36 -16.30 -4.98
C ALA A 88 -0.31 -15.73 -3.56
N VAL A 89 -1.41 -15.81 -2.79
CA VAL A 89 -1.46 -15.36 -1.39
C VAL A 89 -0.46 -16.16 -0.54
N VAL A 90 -0.37 -17.48 -0.72
CA VAL A 90 0.60 -18.33 0.00
C VAL A 90 2.04 -17.93 -0.35
N LEU A 91 2.34 -17.65 -1.61
CA LEU A 91 3.66 -17.20 -2.05
C LEU A 91 4.01 -15.80 -1.52
N VAL A 92 3.03 -14.91 -1.37
CA VAL A 92 3.22 -13.57 -0.80
C VAL A 92 3.33 -13.59 0.72
N ALA A 93 2.70 -14.54 1.42
CA ALA A 93 2.67 -14.59 2.89
C ALA A 93 4.03 -14.40 3.61
N PRO A 94 5.18 -14.90 3.10
CA PRO A 94 6.48 -14.71 3.75
C PRO A 94 6.92 -13.26 3.97
N ILE A 95 6.30 -12.25 3.32
CA ILE A 95 6.65 -10.83 3.51
C ILE A 95 6.53 -10.34 4.97
N VAL A 96 5.72 -11.01 5.79
CA VAL A 96 5.57 -10.65 7.22
C VAL A 96 6.78 -11.06 8.05
N SER A 97 7.69 -11.84 7.48
CA SER A 97 8.90 -12.31 8.16
C SER A 97 10.08 -11.38 7.90
N ARG A 98 10.80 -11.04 8.97
CA ARG A 98 12.10 -10.33 8.89
C ARG A 98 13.16 -11.08 8.09
N SER A 99 13.02 -12.39 7.93
CA SER A 99 13.93 -13.18 7.09
C SER A 99 13.76 -12.92 5.58
N VAL A 100 12.67 -12.26 5.17
CA VAL A 100 12.39 -11.92 3.77
C VAL A 100 12.54 -10.42 3.53
N ILE A 101 12.08 -9.61 4.48
CA ILE A 101 12.22 -8.15 4.44
C ILE A 101 12.91 -7.71 5.73
N ASP A 102 14.20 -7.40 5.63
CA ASP A 102 15.00 -6.89 6.73
C ASP A 102 15.27 -5.41 6.50
N GLN A 103 14.76 -4.56 7.39
CA GLN A 103 14.95 -3.11 7.28
C GLN A 103 16.40 -2.69 7.42
N SER A 104 17.26 -3.54 8.01
CA SER A 104 18.70 -3.29 8.12
C SER A 104 19.50 -3.73 6.89
N HIS A 105 18.88 -4.49 5.98
CA HIS A 105 19.53 -4.98 4.76
C HIS A 105 18.51 -5.19 3.63
N LEU A 106 18.43 -4.20 2.74
CA LEU A 106 17.43 -4.10 1.66
C LEU A 106 17.98 -4.50 0.28
N ASP A 107 19.13 -5.17 0.24
CA ASP A 107 19.59 -5.84 -0.97
C ASP A 107 18.78 -7.13 -1.20
N ALA A 108 18.53 -7.47 -2.47
CA ALA A 108 17.81 -8.66 -2.85
C ALA A 108 18.55 -9.94 -2.44
N THR A 109 17.78 -10.87 -1.88
CA THR A 109 18.19 -12.26 -1.67
C THR A 109 17.29 -13.21 -2.47
N TRP A 110 17.65 -14.48 -2.55
CA TRP A 110 16.81 -15.51 -3.18
C TRP A 110 15.42 -15.61 -2.51
N ARG A 111 15.31 -15.26 -1.22
CA ARG A 111 14.04 -15.31 -0.47
C ARG A 111 13.04 -14.32 -1.04
N ASN A 112 13.52 -13.20 -1.60
CA ASN A 112 12.70 -12.17 -2.22
C ASN A 112 12.05 -12.65 -3.52
N ALA A 113 12.57 -13.70 -4.17
CA ALA A 113 11.96 -14.26 -5.37
C ALA A 113 10.61 -14.95 -5.10
N ILE A 114 10.38 -15.47 -3.88
CA ILE A 114 9.17 -16.21 -3.54
C ILE A 114 7.94 -15.28 -3.52
N PRO A 115 7.92 -14.16 -2.76
CA PRO A 115 6.78 -13.25 -2.83
C PRO A 115 6.65 -12.58 -4.19
N ALA A 116 7.77 -12.23 -4.86
CA ALA A 116 7.73 -11.66 -6.20
C ALA A 116 7.03 -12.58 -7.22
N ALA A 117 7.26 -13.90 -7.16
CA ALA A 117 6.52 -14.87 -7.96
C ALA A 117 5.02 -14.86 -7.63
N GLY A 118 4.67 -14.77 -6.33
CA GLY A 118 3.30 -14.58 -5.89
C GLY A 118 2.64 -13.32 -6.46
N VAL A 119 3.36 -12.19 -6.49
CA VAL A 119 2.90 -10.94 -7.10
C VAL A 119 2.71 -11.08 -8.60
N ALA A 120 3.61 -11.79 -9.31
CA ALA A 120 3.46 -12.04 -10.74
C ALA A 120 2.20 -12.88 -11.05
N VAL A 121 1.94 -13.94 -10.26
CA VAL A 121 0.71 -14.73 -10.37
C VAL A 121 -0.51 -13.86 -10.07
N ALA A 122 -0.44 -13.02 -9.03
CA ALA A 122 -1.53 -12.11 -8.69
C ALA A 122 -1.80 -11.08 -9.80
N ALA A 123 -0.77 -10.52 -10.42
CA ALA A 123 -0.90 -9.64 -11.57
C ALA A 123 -1.63 -10.33 -12.72
N PHE A 124 -1.19 -11.54 -13.09
CA PHE A 124 -1.84 -12.33 -14.12
C PHE A 124 -3.32 -12.60 -13.79
N VAL A 125 -3.63 -13.06 -12.58
CA VAL A 125 -5.00 -13.36 -12.15
C VAL A 125 -5.87 -12.11 -12.16
N THR A 126 -5.40 -11.01 -11.57
CA THR A 126 -6.19 -9.77 -11.44
C THR A 126 -6.42 -9.07 -12.77
N LEU A 127 -5.43 -9.07 -13.68
CA LEU A 127 -5.52 -8.47 -15.01
C LEU A 127 -6.38 -9.29 -15.97
N THR A 128 -6.46 -10.62 -15.78
CA THR A 128 -7.27 -11.49 -16.64
C THR A 128 -8.66 -11.78 -16.06
N THR A 129 -8.96 -11.34 -14.83
CA THR A 129 -10.29 -11.49 -14.22
C THR A 129 -11.31 -10.55 -14.88
N PRO A 130 -12.54 -11.01 -15.22
CA PRO A 130 -13.51 -10.18 -15.92
C PRO A 130 -13.86 -8.91 -15.15
N ALA A 131 -14.04 -7.82 -15.89
CA ALA A 131 -14.29 -6.51 -15.31
C ALA A 131 -15.44 -6.52 -14.29
N LEU A 132 -15.16 -5.98 -13.10
CA LEU A 132 -16.19 -5.58 -12.15
C LEU A 132 -16.49 -4.11 -12.40
N ARG A 133 -17.69 -3.79 -12.89
CA ARG A 133 -18.09 -2.38 -13.03
C ARG A 133 -18.20 -1.77 -11.63
N PRO A 134 -17.46 -0.69 -11.31
CA PRO A 134 -17.63 0.01 -10.05
C PRO A 134 -19.08 0.47 -9.95
N ALA A 135 -19.73 0.21 -8.82
CA ALA A 135 -21.00 0.88 -8.55
C ALA A 135 -20.72 2.39 -8.40
N ARG A 136 -21.64 3.26 -8.85
CA ARG A 136 -21.57 4.68 -8.46
C ARG A 136 -21.77 4.76 -6.95
N ILE A 137 -20.68 4.94 -6.22
CA ILE A 137 -20.68 4.91 -4.76
C ILE A 137 -20.57 6.35 -4.24
N ARG A 138 -21.37 6.67 -3.22
CA ARG A 138 -21.26 7.94 -2.48
C ARG A 138 -19.86 8.03 -1.85
N GLY A 139 -19.26 9.22 -1.83
CA GLY A 139 -17.97 9.47 -1.19
C GLY A 139 -16.75 9.59 -2.12
N ASP A 140 -16.93 9.61 -3.44
CA ASP A 140 -15.80 9.84 -4.38
C ASP A 140 -15.10 11.20 -4.12
N ARG A 141 -15.83 12.25 -3.73
CA ARG A 141 -15.23 13.53 -3.32
C ARG A 141 -14.29 13.36 -2.13
N ILE A 142 -14.73 12.65 -1.09
CA ILE A 142 -13.91 12.38 0.10
C ILE A 142 -12.66 11.59 -0.30
N ARG A 143 -12.80 10.55 -1.15
CA ARG A 143 -11.64 9.79 -1.65
C ARG A 143 -10.65 10.70 -2.36
N ILE A 144 -11.12 11.55 -3.27
CA ILE A 144 -10.25 12.48 -4.01
C ILE A 144 -9.56 13.46 -3.06
N THR A 145 -10.29 14.04 -2.11
CA THR A 145 -9.71 14.97 -1.11
C THR A 145 -8.65 14.28 -0.26
N VAL A 146 -8.94 13.06 0.24
CA VAL A 146 -7.97 12.28 1.02
C VAL A 146 -6.74 11.93 0.19
N VAL A 147 -6.92 11.44 -1.05
CA VAL A 147 -5.81 11.15 -1.96
C VAL A 147 -4.97 12.40 -2.20
N GLY A 148 -5.59 13.54 -2.51
CA GLY A 148 -4.89 14.80 -2.71
C GLY A 148 -4.08 15.23 -1.50
N ALA A 149 -4.66 15.16 -0.30
CA ALA A 149 -3.97 15.49 0.95
C ALA A 149 -2.78 14.55 1.22
N LEU A 150 -2.94 13.24 0.99
CA LEU A 150 -1.87 12.27 1.18
C LEU A 150 -0.74 12.44 0.15
N VAL A 151 -1.06 12.75 -1.11
CA VAL A 151 -0.04 13.05 -2.12
C VAL A 151 0.75 14.31 -1.76
N LEU A 152 0.09 15.35 -1.24
CA LEU A 152 0.78 16.56 -0.77
C LEU A 152 1.69 16.25 0.43
N LEU A 153 1.24 15.40 1.35
CA LEU A 153 2.05 14.95 2.49
C LEU A 153 3.24 14.10 2.04
N ALA A 154 3.07 13.30 1.00
CA ALA A 154 4.07 12.38 0.47
C ALA A 154 5.10 13.04 -0.45
N LEU A 155 4.99 14.33 -0.75
CA LEU A 155 5.95 15.06 -1.58
C LEU A 155 7.44 14.82 -1.22
N PRO A 156 7.88 14.88 0.06
CA PRO A 156 9.27 14.60 0.41
C PRO A 156 9.70 13.16 0.08
N TRP A 157 8.81 12.18 0.23
CA TRP A 157 9.12 10.78 -0.10
C TRP A 157 9.11 10.52 -1.60
N ILE A 158 8.18 11.14 -2.34
CA ILE A 158 8.18 11.13 -3.81
C ILE A 158 9.49 11.73 -4.34
N ALA A 159 9.96 12.81 -3.71
CA ALA A 159 11.23 13.44 -4.03
C ALA A 159 12.41 12.49 -3.80
N ALA A 160 12.47 11.90 -2.60
CA ALA A 160 13.48 10.93 -2.24
C ALA A 160 13.53 9.73 -3.20
N GLU A 161 12.38 9.15 -3.54
CA GLU A 161 12.29 7.98 -4.42
C GLU A 161 12.73 8.29 -5.85
N LEU A 162 12.62 9.54 -6.28
CA LEU A 162 13.13 10.05 -7.57
C LEU A 162 14.57 10.57 -7.49
N GLY A 163 15.21 10.50 -6.31
CA GLY A 163 16.59 10.91 -6.08
C GLY A 163 16.80 12.43 -6.02
N PHE A 164 15.79 13.20 -5.58
CA PHE A 164 15.90 14.64 -5.35
C PHE A 164 15.44 15.07 -3.95
N GLY A 165 15.78 16.30 -3.56
CA GLY A 165 15.42 16.90 -2.28
C GLY A 165 14.92 18.34 -2.45
N PHE A 166 14.37 18.89 -1.38
CA PHE A 166 13.78 20.24 -1.37
C PHE A 166 14.65 21.30 -0.71
N THR A 167 15.82 20.96 -0.16
CA THR A 167 16.69 21.87 0.61
C THR A 167 16.91 23.23 -0.07
N ASN A 168 17.04 23.26 -1.40
CA ASN A 168 17.27 24.48 -2.17
C ASN A 168 16.07 24.87 -3.07
N VAL A 169 14.89 24.32 -2.82
CA VAL A 169 13.67 24.60 -3.59
C VAL A 169 12.84 25.65 -2.85
N PRO A 170 12.60 26.85 -3.45
CA PRO A 170 11.80 27.89 -2.83
C PRO A 170 10.42 27.36 -2.40
N VAL A 171 9.94 27.83 -1.24
CA VAL A 171 8.70 27.38 -0.58
C VAL A 171 8.76 25.94 -0.08
N LEU A 172 9.04 24.95 -0.93
CA LEU A 172 9.05 23.53 -0.52
C LEU A 172 10.12 23.22 0.52
N GLY A 173 11.34 23.76 0.38
CA GLY A 173 12.42 23.60 1.37
C GLY A 173 12.16 24.31 2.70
N GLN A 174 11.17 25.21 2.75
CA GLN A 174 10.72 25.83 3.99
C GLN A 174 9.66 24.97 4.70
N ILE A 175 8.88 24.22 3.92
CA ILE A 175 7.78 23.39 4.42
C ILE A 175 8.28 22.00 4.81
N PHE A 176 9.10 21.36 3.98
CA PHE A 176 9.54 19.97 4.13
C PHE A 176 11.05 19.89 4.34
N GLN A 177 11.45 19.09 5.33
CA GLN A 177 12.83 18.63 5.46
C GLN A 177 13.06 17.47 4.50
N THR A 178 14.26 17.42 3.92
CA THR A 178 14.70 16.35 3.03
C THR A 178 16.18 16.01 3.32
N GLN A 179 17.12 16.53 2.54
CA GLN A 179 18.53 16.12 2.62
C GLN A 179 19.34 16.85 3.70
N GLU A 180 18.70 17.68 4.54
CA GLU A 180 19.42 18.31 5.65
C GLU A 180 19.88 17.25 6.65
N LEU A 181 21.14 17.32 7.08
CA LEU A 181 21.67 16.40 8.08
C LEU A 181 21.05 16.68 9.46
N ARG A 182 20.49 15.64 10.08
CA ARG A 182 19.81 15.69 11.38
C ARG A 182 20.28 14.54 12.28
N HIS A 183 20.16 14.74 13.58
CA HIS A 183 20.20 13.63 14.52
C HIS A 183 18.81 12.99 14.61
N GLN A 184 18.76 11.68 14.82
CA GLN A 184 17.54 10.95 15.13
C GLN A 184 17.80 10.04 16.34
N PRO A 185 16.74 9.67 17.08
CA PRO A 185 16.87 8.72 18.18
C PRO A 185 17.48 7.38 17.72
N GLY A 186 18.48 6.88 18.46
CA GLY A 186 19.15 5.61 18.17
C GLY A 186 20.55 5.81 17.58
N PRO A 187 20.71 6.13 16.28
CA PRO A 187 22.02 6.35 15.68
C PRO A 187 22.71 7.62 16.21
N TYR A 188 23.99 7.49 16.57
CA TYR A 188 24.82 8.64 16.98
C TYR A 188 25.29 9.52 15.81
N VAL A 189 25.13 9.04 14.58
CA VAL A 189 25.61 9.71 13.35
C VAL A 189 24.48 10.52 12.72
N VAL A 190 24.82 11.73 12.28
CA VAL A 190 23.89 12.57 11.50
C VAL A 190 23.60 11.92 10.15
N HIS A 191 22.35 12.00 9.74
CA HIS A 191 21.88 11.44 8.47
C HIS A 191 20.82 12.38 7.90
N PRO A 192 20.50 12.29 6.59
CA PRO A 192 19.46 13.09 5.99
C PRO A 192 18.12 13.00 6.76
N ALA A 193 17.39 14.11 6.84
CA ALA A 193 16.06 14.13 7.44
C ALA A 193 15.13 13.14 6.73
N VAL A 194 15.20 13.10 5.40
CA VAL A 194 14.61 12.11 4.50
C VAL A 194 15.75 11.69 3.57
N HIS A 195 16.21 10.44 3.65
CA HIS A 195 17.28 9.94 2.76
C HIS A 195 16.75 9.73 1.33
N TYR A 196 17.63 9.53 0.34
CA TYR A 196 17.17 9.13 -0.99
C TYR A 196 16.68 7.68 -1.01
N GLY A 197 15.82 7.38 -1.98
CA GLY A 197 15.27 6.05 -2.19
C GLY A 197 13.85 5.88 -1.63
N ASP A 198 13.48 4.63 -1.42
CA ASP A 198 12.14 4.20 -1.03
C ASP A 198 11.89 4.42 0.48
N HIS A 199 10.66 4.81 0.82
CA HIS A 199 10.23 5.23 2.16
C HIS A 199 8.88 4.64 2.53
N HIS A 200 8.73 4.23 3.80
CA HIS A 200 7.48 3.62 4.28
C HIS A 200 6.29 4.58 4.18
N GLY A 201 6.50 5.88 4.31
CA GLY A 201 5.45 6.87 4.14
C GLY A 201 4.87 6.89 2.71
N LEU A 202 5.71 6.74 1.69
CA LEU A 202 5.23 6.60 0.30
C LEU A 202 4.55 5.24 0.10
N GLN A 203 5.13 4.17 0.62
CA GLN A 203 4.53 2.84 0.57
C GLN A 203 3.12 2.82 1.18
N GLY A 204 2.97 3.38 2.38
CA GLY A 204 1.69 3.55 3.07
C GLY A 204 0.71 4.40 2.28
N THR A 205 1.19 5.49 1.65
CA THR A 205 0.37 6.33 0.77
C THR A 205 -0.19 5.54 -0.41
N LEU A 206 0.64 4.76 -1.10
CA LEU A 206 0.23 3.91 -2.21
C LEU A 206 -0.75 2.80 -1.79
N LEU A 207 -0.57 2.24 -0.59
CA LEU A 207 -1.50 1.26 0.00
C LEU A 207 -2.87 1.88 0.32
N VAL A 208 -2.90 3.07 0.92
CA VAL A 208 -4.16 3.79 1.19
C VAL A 208 -4.88 4.13 -0.11
N ILE A 209 -4.17 4.66 -1.12
CA ILE A 209 -4.74 4.94 -2.44
C ILE A 209 -5.32 3.66 -3.06
N THR A 210 -4.57 2.55 -2.99
CA THR A 210 -5.01 1.24 -3.47
C THR A 210 -6.32 0.80 -2.80
N ALA A 211 -6.39 0.87 -1.47
CA ALA A 211 -7.57 0.47 -0.74
C ALA A 211 -8.78 1.39 -0.99
N LEU A 212 -8.57 2.71 -1.14
CA LEU A 212 -9.63 3.65 -1.51
C LEU A 212 -10.16 3.38 -2.91
N LEU A 213 -9.29 3.07 -3.88
CA LEU A 213 -9.68 2.69 -5.24
C LEU A 213 -10.47 1.36 -5.24
N LEU A 214 -10.00 0.35 -4.51
CA LEU A 214 -10.66 -0.94 -4.37
C LEU A 214 -11.97 -0.86 -3.59
N SER A 215 -12.14 0.10 -2.67
CA SER A 215 -13.39 0.27 -1.92
C SER A 215 -14.58 0.56 -2.85
N ARG A 216 -14.33 1.07 -4.06
CA ARG A 216 -15.35 1.32 -5.10
C ARG A 216 -15.89 0.03 -5.73
N MET A 217 -15.24 -1.09 -5.46
CA MET A 217 -15.58 -2.40 -6.02
C MET A 217 -16.41 -3.25 -5.05
N LEU A 218 -16.44 -2.90 -3.75
CA LEU A 218 -17.15 -3.68 -2.72
C LEU A 218 -18.64 -3.86 -3.03
N GLY A 219 -19.30 -2.83 -3.57
CA GLY A 219 -20.72 -2.90 -3.95
C GLY A 219 -21.03 -3.89 -5.08
N GLY A 220 -20.02 -4.35 -5.81
CA GLY A 220 -20.17 -5.35 -6.87
C GLY A 220 -20.00 -6.80 -6.41
N ILE A 221 -19.64 -7.03 -5.13
CA ILE A 221 -19.43 -8.35 -4.54
C ILE A 221 -20.79 -8.94 -4.14
N ARG A 222 -21.12 -10.11 -4.69
CA ARG A 222 -22.41 -10.79 -4.45
C ARG A 222 -22.46 -11.51 -3.10
N SER A 223 -21.36 -12.15 -2.71
CA SER A 223 -21.28 -12.86 -1.42
C SER A 223 -21.15 -11.88 -0.25
N SER A 224 -22.08 -11.93 0.70
CA SER A 224 -22.06 -11.09 1.91
C SER A 224 -20.83 -11.32 2.78
N ARG A 225 -20.39 -12.58 2.91
CA ARG A 225 -19.17 -12.95 3.65
C ARG A 225 -17.93 -12.38 2.99
N LEU A 226 -17.83 -12.51 1.66
CA LEU A 226 -16.71 -11.97 0.91
C LEU A 226 -16.70 -10.44 0.95
N HIS A 227 -17.87 -9.79 0.85
CA HIS A 227 -17.97 -8.34 1.03
C HIS A 227 -17.46 -7.93 2.41
N ALA A 228 -17.93 -8.58 3.47
CA ALA A 228 -17.51 -8.27 4.84
C ALA A 228 -15.99 -8.44 5.01
N GLY A 229 -15.44 -9.56 4.55
CA GLY A 229 -14.00 -9.86 4.61
C GLY A 229 -13.16 -8.89 3.79
N SER A 230 -13.51 -8.67 2.52
CA SER A 230 -12.81 -7.71 1.67
C SER A 230 -12.90 -6.28 2.23
N GLY A 231 -14.07 -5.88 2.73
CA GLY A 231 -14.23 -4.60 3.40
C GLY A 231 -13.32 -4.45 4.62
N PHE A 232 -13.21 -5.49 5.46
CA PHE A 232 -12.33 -5.46 6.62
C PHE A 232 -10.86 -5.39 6.23
N VAL A 233 -10.43 -6.17 5.23
CA VAL A 233 -9.06 -6.12 4.71
C VAL A 233 -8.73 -4.74 4.15
N LEU A 234 -9.64 -4.11 3.39
CA LEU A 234 -9.41 -2.75 2.90
C LEU A 234 -9.33 -1.74 4.05
N ALA A 235 -10.13 -1.88 5.11
CA ALA A 235 -10.01 -1.03 6.29
C ALA A 235 -8.66 -1.22 7.00
N LEU A 236 -8.20 -2.47 7.10
CA LEU A 236 -6.90 -2.80 7.69
C LEU A 236 -5.75 -2.22 6.87
N VAL A 237 -5.77 -2.35 5.54
CA VAL A 237 -4.76 -1.76 4.65
C VAL A 237 -4.74 -0.23 4.76
N ILE A 238 -5.91 0.42 4.88
CA ILE A 238 -5.97 1.87 5.11
C ILE A 238 -5.36 2.23 6.47
N ALA A 239 -5.76 1.55 7.55
CA ALA A 239 -5.26 1.86 8.88
C ALA A 239 -3.74 1.61 9.01
N TYR A 240 -3.25 0.52 8.42
CA TYR A 240 -1.83 0.19 8.37
C TYR A 240 -1.04 1.22 7.55
N GLY A 241 -1.48 1.54 6.32
CA GLY A 241 -0.80 2.53 5.50
C GLY A 241 -0.82 3.94 6.11
N LEU A 242 -1.88 4.33 6.83
CA LEU A 242 -1.89 5.56 7.62
C LEU A 242 -0.90 5.50 8.80
N GLY A 243 -0.69 4.33 9.38
CA GLY A 243 0.33 4.09 10.41
C GLY A 243 1.74 4.33 9.88
N ASP A 244 2.08 3.77 8.70
CA ASP A 244 3.37 3.98 8.05
C ASP A 244 3.61 5.46 7.72
N ILE A 245 2.61 6.12 7.12
CA ILE A 245 2.63 7.57 6.84
C ILE A 245 2.87 8.36 8.12
N ALA A 246 2.18 8.02 9.22
CA ALA A 246 2.35 8.70 10.49
C ALA A 246 3.74 8.46 11.09
N ASN A 247 4.27 7.23 11.03
CA ASN A 247 5.60 6.89 11.54
C ASN A 247 6.70 7.72 10.83
N ASP A 248 6.73 7.71 9.50
CA ASP A 248 7.73 8.46 8.74
C ASP A 248 7.53 9.97 8.89
N ALA A 249 6.30 10.48 8.74
CA ALA A 249 6.07 11.92 8.83
C ALA A 249 6.41 12.46 10.22
N TRP A 250 6.06 11.71 11.27
CA TRP A 250 6.39 12.10 12.64
C TRP A 250 7.90 12.07 12.88
N LEU A 251 8.57 10.99 12.47
CA LEU A 251 10.01 10.88 12.65
C LEU A 251 10.75 11.99 11.85
N GLU A 252 10.48 12.08 10.57
CA GLU A 252 11.28 12.87 9.63
C GLU A 252 10.94 14.35 9.62
N GLN A 253 9.66 14.70 9.87
CA GLN A 253 9.21 16.09 9.80
C GLN A 253 8.92 16.70 11.18
N VAL A 254 8.87 15.93 12.26
CA VAL A 254 8.60 16.45 13.61
C VAL A 254 9.76 16.17 14.56
N VAL A 255 10.18 14.92 14.71
CA VAL A 255 11.25 14.53 15.64
C VAL A 255 12.60 15.07 15.15
N LYS A 256 12.94 14.89 13.87
CA LYS A 256 14.20 15.41 13.29
C LYS A 256 14.25 16.95 13.19
N ARG A 257 13.12 17.65 13.42
CA ARG A 257 13.08 19.11 13.63
C ARG A 257 13.39 19.54 15.05
N TYR A 258 13.54 18.58 15.97
CA TYR A 258 13.64 18.82 17.41
C TYR A 258 12.39 19.50 17.99
N TRP A 259 11.22 19.33 17.35
CA TRP A 259 9.96 19.80 17.93
C TRP A 259 9.52 18.93 19.12
N THR A 260 9.96 17.66 19.13
CA THR A 260 9.83 16.74 20.24
C THR A 260 10.91 15.66 20.16
N THR A 261 11.16 14.97 21.26
CA THR A 261 12.00 13.76 21.34
C THR A 261 11.18 12.47 21.34
N THR A 262 9.85 12.57 21.41
CA THR A 262 8.95 11.41 21.50
C THR A 262 8.71 10.83 20.11
N THR A 263 9.00 9.54 19.94
CA THR A 263 8.69 8.78 18.72
C THR A 263 7.34 8.07 18.82
N LEU A 264 6.76 7.74 17.67
CA LEU A 264 5.61 6.84 17.62
C LEU A 264 6.07 5.38 17.78
N PRO A 265 5.23 4.48 18.32
CA PRO A 265 5.50 3.05 18.28
C PRO A 265 5.67 2.56 16.84
N ASP A 266 6.68 1.73 16.61
CA ASP A 266 6.94 1.11 15.32
C ASP A 266 5.74 0.29 14.85
N VAL A 267 5.37 0.48 13.58
CA VAL A 267 4.29 -0.27 12.92
C VAL A 267 4.76 -1.02 11.70
N GLN A 268 6.04 -0.95 11.32
CA GLN A 268 6.52 -1.56 10.07
C GLN A 268 6.36 -3.09 10.06
N VAL A 269 6.57 -3.73 11.22
CA VAL A 269 6.41 -5.18 11.38
C VAL A 269 5.35 -5.49 12.43
N PRO A 270 4.44 -6.46 12.19
CA PRO A 270 3.47 -6.93 13.19
C PRO A 270 4.08 -7.19 14.56
N ALA A 271 3.60 -6.47 15.58
CA ALA A 271 4.09 -6.59 16.95
C ALA A 271 2.98 -6.28 17.97
N ALA A 272 3.08 -6.83 19.17
CA ALA A 272 2.18 -6.52 20.28
C ALA A 272 2.55 -5.19 20.92
N ASN A 273 2.20 -4.08 20.27
CA ASN A 273 2.46 -2.72 20.75
C ASN A 273 1.26 -1.78 20.55
N ALA A 274 1.33 -0.58 21.11
CA ALA A 274 0.24 0.40 21.05
C ALA A 274 -0.06 0.90 19.61
N GLY A 275 0.94 0.94 18.73
CA GLY A 275 0.76 1.33 17.32
C GLY A 275 -0.09 0.30 16.56
N TRP A 276 0.23 -0.99 16.70
CA TRP A 276 -0.58 -2.07 16.12
C TRP A 276 -1.96 -2.17 16.74
N LEU A 277 -2.10 -1.94 18.05
CA LEU A 277 -3.41 -1.85 18.69
C LEU A 277 -4.25 -0.72 18.06
N ALA A 278 -3.67 0.46 17.85
CA ALA A 278 -4.34 1.57 17.19
C ALA A 278 -4.73 1.24 15.74
N ILE A 279 -3.89 0.53 14.99
CA ILE A 279 -4.21 0.04 13.63
C ILE A 279 -5.42 -0.89 13.67
N LEU A 280 -5.45 -1.88 14.57
CA LEU A 280 -6.55 -2.84 14.67
C LEU A 280 -7.87 -2.17 15.08
N ILE A 281 -7.82 -1.23 16.03
CA ILE A 281 -8.98 -0.44 16.45
C ILE A 281 -9.46 0.42 15.28
N GLY A 282 -8.56 1.17 14.64
CA GLY A 282 -8.86 2.04 13.50
C GLY A 282 -9.48 1.27 12.33
N ALA A 283 -8.91 0.12 11.98
CA ALA A 283 -9.44 -0.78 10.95
C ALA A 283 -10.85 -1.27 11.30
N THR A 284 -11.07 -1.68 12.55
CA THR A 284 -12.37 -2.16 13.01
C THR A 284 -13.42 -1.05 12.96
N LEU A 285 -13.10 0.15 13.44
CA LEU A 285 -14.01 1.30 13.40
C LEU A 285 -14.33 1.71 11.96
N LEU A 286 -13.31 1.82 11.11
CA LEU A 286 -13.49 2.15 9.69
C LEU A 286 -14.36 1.11 8.98
N TRP A 287 -14.11 -0.18 9.24
CA TRP A 287 -14.94 -1.26 8.70
C TRP A 287 -16.40 -1.11 9.13
N LEU A 288 -16.66 -0.93 10.43
CA LEU A 288 -18.02 -0.78 10.97
C LEU A 288 -18.78 0.40 10.35
N VAL A 289 -18.10 1.54 10.14
CA VAL A 289 -18.73 2.79 9.67
C VAL A 289 -18.86 2.84 8.15
N ALA A 290 -17.83 2.39 7.42
CA ALA A 290 -17.70 2.65 5.98
C ALA A 290 -17.86 1.42 5.07
N PHE A 291 -17.43 0.22 5.51
CA PHE A 291 -17.32 -0.95 4.61
C PHE A 291 -18.16 -2.16 5.03
N ARG A 292 -18.78 -2.16 6.21
CA ARG A 292 -19.66 -3.23 6.64
C ARG A 292 -20.85 -3.34 5.67
N PRO A 293 -21.20 -4.56 5.21
CA PRO A 293 -22.39 -4.75 4.38
C PRO A 293 -23.62 -4.24 5.13
N ARG A 294 -24.29 -3.23 4.58
CA ARG A 294 -25.59 -2.81 5.08
C ARG A 294 -26.61 -3.78 4.47
N HIS A 295 -27.17 -4.66 5.30
CA HIS A 295 -28.40 -5.33 4.91
C HIS A 295 -29.43 -4.22 4.68
N LEU A 296 -29.79 -3.96 3.42
CA LEU A 296 -31.10 -3.37 3.16
C LEU A 296 -32.07 -4.38 3.77
N ALA A 297 -32.60 -4.04 4.94
CA ALA A 297 -33.74 -4.76 5.48
C ALA A 297 -34.74 -4.89 4.32
N ARG A 298 -35.11 -6.12 3.98
CA ARG A 298 -36.31 -6.39 3.20
C ARG A 298 -37.49 -5.86 4.02
N ALA A 299 -37.70 -4.55 3.97
CA ALA A 299 -38.73 -3.84 4.70
C ALA A 299 -39.50 -3.00 3.68
N SER A 300 -40.39 -3.68 2.94
CA SER A 300 -41.69 -3.10 2.52
C SER A 300 -42.61 -4.13 1.83
N TRP A 301 -42.09 -5.22 1.27
CA TRP A 301 -42.94 -6.18 0.52
C TRP A 301 -43.85 -7.07 1.38
N MET A 302 -43.65 -7.11 2.71
CA MET A 302 -44.56 -7.82 3.63
C MET A 302 -45.62 -6.90 4.27
N THR A 303 -45.59 -5.60 3.99
CA THR A 303 -46.60 -4.65 4.49
C THR A 303 -47.74 -4.40 3.50
N GLU A 304 -47.55 -4.72 2.21
CA GLU A 304 -48.61 -4.64 1.20
C GLU A 304 -49.54 -5.88 1.19
N LEU A 305 -49.04 -7.07 1.50
CA LEU A 305 -49.87 -8.31 1.53
C LEU A 305 -50.82 -8.42 2.74
N ARG A 306 -50.89 -7.39 3.59
CA ARG A 306 -51.77 -7.34 4.76
C ARG A 306 -52.78 -6.19 4.70
N LYS A 307 -52.83 -5.43 3.61
CA LYS A 307 -53.89 -4.45 3.35
C LYS A 307 -55.01 -4.98 2.45
N ASP A 308 -54.82 -6.14 1.83
CA ASP A 308 -55.81 -6.78 0.96
C ASP A 308 -56.43 -8.05 1.58
N ARG A 309 -56.61 -8.08 2.91
CA ARG A 309 -57.46 -9.07 3.59
C ARG A 309 -58.46 -8.39 4.50
#